data_AF-A0A7C5K0Y7-F1
#
_entry.id   AF-A0A7C5K0Y7-F1
#
_cell.length_a   1.000
_cell.length_b   1.000
_cell.length_c   1.000
_cell.angle_alpha   90.00
_cell.angle_beta   90.00
_cell.angle_gamma   90.00
#
_symmetry.space_group_name_H-M   'P 1'
#
loop_
_entity.id
_entity.type
_entity.pdbx_description
1 polymer ?
#
loop_
_entity_poly.entity_id
_entity_poly.type
_entity_poly.pdbx_seq_one_letter_code
_entity_poly.pdbx_strand_id
1 'polypeptide(L)'
;MDGNFSDYKVRDISLAEQGIKNIQWAEAHMKALLEIRKRFQKEKPLMGIRVGMALHVTKETAVLVRTLIAGGAEVAIASCNPLSTQDDVAAALAAEGVRVYAWKGENTQEYYDNINRVIMFRPQVTIDDGCDLVNEIHLKHPELINSIIGGCE
;
A
#
# COMPACT_ATOMS: atom_id res chain seq x y z
N MET A 1 -11.68 -14.52 19.53
CA MET A 1 -12.65 -15.00 18.53
C MET A 1 -12.03 -14.67 17.18
N ASP A 2 -11.77 -15.74 16.42
CA ASP A 2 -11.51 -15.84 14.98
C ASP A 2 -10.31 -15.09 14.38
N GLY A 3 -9.15 -15.75 14.47
CA GLY A 3 -7.99 -15.47 13.65
C GLY A 3 -8.19 -15.96 12.20
N ASN A 4 -7.61 -15.21 11.26
CA ASN A 4 -7.75 -15.29 9.79
C ASN A 4 -9.01 -14.63 9.18
N PHE A 5 -9.10 -13.31 9.30
CA PHE A 5 -9.61 -12.50 8.19
C PHE A 5 -8.42 -11.86 7.49
N SER A 6 -8.18 -12.26 6.24
CA SER A 6 -7.24 -11.57 5.37
C SER A 6 -7.78 -10.17 5.05
N ASP A 7 -7.16 -9.14 5.61
CA ASP A 7 -7.61 -7.75 5.53
C ASP A 7 -7.16 -7.10 4.21
N TYR A 8 -7.82 -7.46 3.11
CA TYR A 8 -7.61 -6.89 1.77
C TYR A 8 -8.93 -6.83 0.99
N LYS A 9 -8.95 -6.02 -0.08
CA LYS A 9 -10.02 -5.97 -1.08
C LYS A 9 -9.40 -5.79 -2.47
N VAL A 10 -9.35 -6.88 -3.24
CA VAL A 10 -8.75 -6.95 -4.57
C VAL A 10 -9.73 -7.63 -5.53
N ARG A 11 -9.52 -7.48 -6.85
CA ARG A 11 -10.42 -8.03 -7.87
C ARG A 11 -10.53 -9.56 -7.83
N ASP A 12 -9.38 -10.23 -7.82
CA ASP A 12 -9.29 -11.67 -7.91
C ASP A 12 -7.95 -12.14 -7.32
N ILE A 13 -8.00 -12.82 -6.18
CA ILE A 13 -6.80 -13.29 -5.47
C ILE A 13 -6.04 -14.38 -6.25
N SER A 14 -6.70 -15.08 -7.19
CA SER A 14 -6.07 -16.15 -7.98
C SER A 14 -4.99 -15.64 -8.93
N LEU A 15 -4.95 -14.33 -9.20
CA LEU A 15 -3.94 -13.69 -10.04
C LEU A 15 -2.57 -13.53 -9.35
N ALA A 16 -2.47 -13.84 -8.05
CA ALA A 16 -1.27 -13.61 -7.24
C ALA A 16 0.00 -14.23 -7.84
N GLU A 17 -0.06 -15.46 -8.38
CA GLU A 17 1.13 -16.11 -8.95
C GLU A 17 1.72 -15.30 -10.13
N GLN A 18 0.85 -14.75 -10.97
CA GLN A 18 1.28 -13.90 -12.09
C GLN A 18 1.82 -12.55 -11.59
N GLY A 19 1.17 -11.96 -10.59
CA GLY A 19 1.63 -10.73 -9.96
C GLY A 19 3.02 -10.88 -9.34
N ILE A 20 3.31 -11.98 -8.65
CA ILE A 20 4.64 -12.26 -8.08
C ILE A 20 5.72 -12.25 -9.17
N LYS A 21 5.46 -12.87 -10.33
CA LYS A 21 6.40 -12.87 -11.47
C LYS A 21 6.62 -11.45 -12.00
N ASN A 22 5.56 -10.64 -12.08
CA ASN A 22 5.66 -9.25 -12.53
C ASN A 22 6.43 -8.36 -11.53
N ILE A 23 6.23 -8.57 -10.23
CA ILE A 23 7.00 -7.87 -9.19
C ILE A 23 8.47 -8.28 -9.24
N GLN A 24 8.78 -9.57 -9.39
CA GLN A 24 10.17 -10.04 -9.54
C GLN A 24 10.86 -9.43 -10.77
N TRP A 25 10.14 -9.27 -11.88
CA TRP A 25 10.66 -8.57 -13.04
C TRP A 25 10.98 -7.11 -12.72
N ALA A 26 10.12 -6.40 -11.99
CA ALA A 26 10.39 -5.02 -11.57
C ALA A 26 11.60 -4.94 -10.61
N GLU A 27 11.72 -5.87 -9.65
CA GLU A 27 12.85 -5.96 -8.74
C GLU A 27 14.19 -6.04 -9.48
N ALA A 28 14.27 -6.85 -10.54
CA ALA A 28 15.48 -6.97 -11.36
C ALA A 28 15.93 -5.63 -12.00
N HIS A 29 15.01 -4.68 -12.16
CA HIS A 29 15.25 -3.38 -12.80
C HIS A 29 15.33 -2.20 -11.81
N MET A 30 15.01 -2.40 -10.52
CA MET A 30 14.98 -1.35 -9.49
C MET A 30 16.17 -1.45 -8.52
N LYS A 31 17.39 -1.52 -9.05
CA LYS A 31 18.63 -1.79 -8.27
C LYS A 31 18.82 -0.85 -7.08
N ALA A 32 18.60 0.46 -7.25
CA ALA A 32 18.78 1.44 -6.18
C ALA A 32 17.85 1.16 -4.99
N LEU A 33 16.59 0.83 -5.25
CA LEU A 33 15.61 0.52 -4.22
C LEU A 33 15.92 -0.82 -3.53
N LEU A 34 16.44 -1.80 -4.27
CA LEU A 34 16.88 -3.07 -3.67
C LEU A 34 18.09 -2.91 -2.75
N GLU A 35 19.03 -2.00 -3.03
CA GLU A 35 20.11 -1.69 -2.09
C GLU A 35 19.57 -1.06 -0.79
N ILE A 36 18.58 -0.16 -0.91
CA ILE A 36 17.87 0.38 0.26
C ILE A 36 17.18 -0.74 1.03
N ARG A 37 16.50 -1.66 0.33
CA ARG A 37 15.83 -2.82 0.95
C ARG A 37 16.80 -3.70 1.74
N LYS A 38 17.97 -4.01 1.18
CA LYS A 38 19.01 -4.80 1.86
C LYS A 38 19.47 -4.13 3.16
N ARG A 39 19.63 -2.80 3.15
CA ARG A 39 19.96 -2.02 4.35
C ARG A 39 18.81 -2.04 5.35
N PHE A 40 17.59 -1.75 4.90
CA PHE A 40 16.38 -1.70 5.72
C PHE A 40 16.08 -3.03 6.41
N GLN A 41 16.35 -4.16 5.74
CA GLN A 41 16.19 -5.49 6.34
C GLN A 41 17.09 -5.71 7.56
N LYS A 42 18.26 -5.08 7.62
CA LYS A 42 19.19 -5.17 8.75
C LYS A 42 18.86 -4.14 9.83
N GLU A 43 18.62 -2.90 9.43
CA GLU A 43 18.46 -1.77 10.35
C GLU A 43 17.04 -1.66 10.94
N LYS A 44 16.04 -2.19 10.22
CA LYS A 44 14.61 -2.07 10.55
C LYS A 44 14.19 -0.65 10.99
N PRO A 45 14.53 0.40 10.22
CA PRO A 45 14.35 1.79 10.66
C PRO A 45 12.89 2.22 10.79
N LEU A 46 11.95 1.45 10.22
CA LEU A 46 10.51 1.74 10.23
C LEU A 46 9.75 0.82 11.20
N MET A 47 10.44 0.12 12.11
CA MET A 47 9.81 -0.77 13.07
C MET A 47 8.74 -0.04 13.89
N GLY A 48 7.52 -0.55 13.86
CA GLY A 48 6.37 0.02 14.58
C GLY A 48 5.72 1.23 13.92
N ILE A 49 6.16 1.63 12.73
CA ILE A 49 5.54 2.69 11.94
C ILE A 49 4.46 2.12 11.03
N ARG A 50 3.26 2.69 11.10
CA ARG A 50 2.17 2.42 10.15
C ARG A 50 2.21 3.42 8.99
N VAL A 51 2.38 2.92 7.77
CA VAL A 51 2.40 3.71 6.54
C VAL A 51 1.10 3.49 5.77
N GLY A 52 0.36 4.56 5.54
CA GLY A 52 -0.82 4.58 4.68
C GLY A 52 -0.45 5.15 3.33
N MET A 53 -0.86 4.49 2.26
CA MET A 53 -0.47 4.86 0.89
C MET A 53 -1.70 5.02 -0.01
N ALA A 54 -1.67 6.04 -0.87
CA ALA A 54 -2.57 6.16 -2.01
C ALA A 54 -1.70 6.44 -3.24
N LEU A 55 -1.37 5.38 -3.98
CA LEU A 55 -0.49 5.42 -5.14
C LEU A 55 -1.04 4.50 -6.23
N HIS A 56 -0.55 4.62 -7.47
CA HIS A 56 -0.81 3.63 -8.50
C HIS A 56 -0.35 2.24 -8.04
N VAL A 57 -1.26 1.27 -7.96
CA VAL A 57 -0.91 -0.10 -7.53
C VAL A 57 -0.35 -0.90 -8.71
N THR A 58 0.94 -0.71 -8.96
CA THR A 58 1.71 -1.38 -10.01
C THR A 58 2.85 -2.22 -9.44
N LYS A 59 3.48 -3.03 -10.29
CA LYS A 59 4.65 -3.86 -9.90
C LYS A 59 5.78 -3.03 -9.28
N GLU A 60 6.02 -1.81 -9.73
CA GLU A 60 7.02 -0.89 -9.17
C GLU A 60 6.65 -0.46 -7.75
N THR A 61 5.38 -0.08 -7.53
CA THR A 61 4.84 0.27 -6.21
C THR A 61 4.90 -0.92 -5.25
N ALA A 62 4.66 -2.15 -5.74
CA ALA A 62 4.85 -3.35 -4.93
C ALA A 62 6.31 -3.53 -4.47
N VAL A 63 7.31 -3.17 -5.29
CA VAL A 63 8.72 -3.16 -4.86
C VAL A 63 8.95 -2.15 -3.73
N LEU A 64 8.31 -0.98 -3.80
CA LEU A 64 8.33 0.03 -2.72
C LEU A 64 7.68 -0.51 -1.44
N VAL A 65 6.46 -1.05 -1.53
CA VAL A 65 5.74 -1.65 -0.39
C VAL A 65 6.57 -2.72 0.30
N ARG A 66 7.11 -3.68 -0.46
CA ARG A 66 8.02 -4.72 0.07
C ARG A 66 9.27 -4.13 0.73
N THR A 67 9.77 -2.99 0.23
CA THR A 67 10.93 -2.31 0.81
C THR A 67 10.61 -1.65 2.15
N LEU A 68 9.44 -1.01 2.28
CA LEU A 68 8.97 -0.44 3.54
C LEU A 68 8.73 -1.54 4.59
N ILE A 69 8.09 -2.64 4.20
CA ILE A 69 7.89 -3.81 5.07
C ILE A 69 9.22 -4.43 5.48
N ALA A 70 10.19 -4.54 4.55
CA ALA A 70 11.53 -4.99 4.89
C ALA A 70 12.20 -4.07 5.94
N GLY A 71 11.87 -2.78 5.95
CA GLY A 71 12.26 -1.81 6.97
C GLY A 71 11.52 -1.93 8.30
N GLY A 72 10.53 -2.82 8.43
CA GLY A 72 9.75 -3.04 9.66
C GLY A 72 8.44 -2.28 9.73
N ALA A 73 8.06 -1.56 8.67
CA ALA A 73 6.77 -0.87 8.61
C ALA A 73 5.61 -1.86 8.47
N GLU A 74 4.45 -1.48 9.01
CA GLU A 74 3.17 -2.03 8.57
C GLU A 74 2.59 -1.12 7.49
N VAL A 75 2.09 -1.70 6.39
CA VAL A 75 1.66 -0.94 5.21
C VAL A 75 0.20 -1.25 4.87
N ALA A 76 -0.58 -0.21 4.58
CA ALA A 76 -1.86 -0.29 3.90
C ALA A 76 -1.86 0.62 2.67
N ILE A 77 -2.44 0.14 1.57
CA ILE A 77 -2.41 0.85 0.29
C ILE A 77 -3.76 0.79 -0.43
N ALA A 78 -4.18 1.94 -0.96
CA ALA A 78 -5.23 2.09 -1.94
C ALA A 78 -4.67 2.66 -3.25
N SER A 79 -5.46 2.60 -4.32
CA SER A 79 -5.12 3.25 -5.59
C SER A 79 -5.34 4.76 -5.49
N CYS A 80 -4.50 5.58 -6.15
CA CYS A 80 -4.78 7.01 -6.39
C CYS A 80 -5.52 7.27 -7.71
N ASN A 81 -5.76 6.22 -8.51
CA ASN A 81 -6.50 6.34 -9.75
C ASN A 81 -7.29 5.05 -10.06
N PRO A 82 -8.62 5.13 -10.25
CA PRO A 82 -9.49 3.97 -10.48
C PRO A 82 -9.08 3.03 -11.62
N LEU A 83 -8.32 3.50 -12.61
CA LEU A 83 -7.95 2.72 -13.80
C LEU A 83 -6.51 2.20 -13.78
N SER A 84 -5.72 2.58 -12.78
CA SER A 84 -4.27 2.38 -12.78
C SER A 84 -3.81 1.06 -12.16
N THR A 85 -4.66 0.44 -11.34
CA THR A 85 -4.32 -0.79 -10.62
C THR A 85 -4.01 -1.93 -11.59
N GLN A 86 -2.91 -2.65 -11.31
CA GLN A 86 -2.60 -3.94 -11.89
C GLN A 86 -3.16 -5.02 -10.96
N ASP A 87 -4.29 -5.63 -11.35
CA ASP A 87 -5.05 -6.53 -10.46
C ASP A 87 -4.24 -7.76 -10.00
N ASP A 88 -3.34 -8.25 -10.84
CA ASP A 88 -2.42 -9.33 -10.52
C ASP A 88 -1.40 -8.92 -9.45
N VAL A 89 -0.87 -7.69 -9.53
CA VAL A 89 0.03 -7.14 -8.52
C VAL A 89 -0.70 -6.89 -7.20
N ALA A 90 -1.90 -6.33 -7.25
CA ALA A 90 -2.74 -6.17 -6.07
C ALA A 90 -3.00 -7.52 -5.37
N ALA A 91 -3.33 -8.56 -6.16
CA ALA A 91 -3.51 -9.92 -5.67
C ALA A 91 -2.23 -10.50 -5.06
N ALA A 92 -1.06 -10.27 -5.66
CA ALA A 92 0.21 -10.74 -5.13
C ALA A 92 0.54 -10.13 -3.75
N LEU A 93 0.39 -8.82 -3.62
CA LEU A 93 0.57 -8.13 -2.34
C LEU A 93 -0.45 -8.62 -1.28
N ALA A 94 -1.71 -8.81 -1.67
CA ALA A 94 -2.74 -9.36 -0.79
C ALA A 94 -2.40 -10.79 -0.31
N ALA A 95 -1.90 -11.66 -1.21
CA ALA A 95 -1.46 -13.02 -0.87
C ALA A 95 -0.23 -13.03 0.07
N GLU A 96 0.59 -11.98 0.03
CA GLU A 96 1.70 -11.74 0.96
C GLU A 96 1.24 -11.17 2.32
N GLY A 97 -0.06 -10.94 2.51
CA GLY A 97 -0.63 -10.43 3.74
C GLY A 97 -0.60 -8.90 3.86
N VAL A 98 -0.32 -8.18 2.77
CA VAL A 98 -0.40 -6.71 2.75
C VAL A 98 -1.86 -6.27 2.71
N ARG A 99 -2.18 -5.19 3.43
CA ARG A 99 -3.50 -4.53 3.40
C ARG A 99 -3.67 -3.72 2.12
N VAL A 100 -4.13 -4.40 1.06
CA VAL A 100 -4.36 -3.78 -0.25
C VAL A 100 -5.85 -3.61 -0.47
N TYR A 101 -6.28 -2.39 -0.79
CA TYR A 101 -7.67 -2.07 -1.13
C TYR A 101 -7.66 -1.39 -2.50
N ALA A 102 -7.56 -2.17 -3.56
CA ALA A 102 -7.46 -1.64 -4.91
C ALA A 102 -7.84 -2.69 -5.97
N TRP A 103 -8.55 -2.26 -7.00
CA TRP A 103 -8.69 -2.98 -8.27
C TRP A 103 -8.87 -2.03 -9.45
N LYS A 104 -8.71 -2.54 -10.66
CA LYS A 104 -8.94 -1.77 -11.88
C LYS A 104 -10.43 -1.60 -12.16
N GLY A 105 -10.83 -0.39 -12.50
CA GLY A 105 -12.21 -0.06 -12.86
C GLY A 105 -13.11 0.20 -11.66
N GLU A 106 -12.55 0.69 -10.55
CA GLU A 106 -13.33 1.18 -9.42
C GLU A 106 -14.30 2.28 -9.87
N ASN A 107 -15.52 2.28 -9.33
CA ASN A 107 -16.36 3.46 -9.37
C ASN A 107 -15.96 4.45 -8.26
N THR A 108 -16.49 5.68 -8.32
CA THR A 108 -16.13 6.74 -7.35
C THR A 108 -16.37 6.34 -5.89
N GLN A 109 -17.47 5.63 -5.59
CA GLN A 109 -17.74 5.21 -4.22
C GLN A 109 -16.73 4.17 -3.75
N GLU A 110 -16.42 3.18 -4.59
CA GLU A 110 -15.44 2.14 -4.28
C GLU A 110 -14.04 2.71 -4.05
N TYR A 111 -13.64 3.68 -4.87
CA TYR A 111 -12.37 4.40 -4.75
C TYR A 111 -12.23 5.07 -3.37
N TYR A 112 -13.21 5.88 -2.96
CA TYR A 112 -13.17 6.53 -1.65
C TYR A 112 -13.39 5.56 -0.48
N ASP A 113 -14.15 4.48 -0.66
CA ASP A 113 -14.25 3.42 0.35
C ASP A 113 -12.89 2.76 0.60
N ASN A 114 -12.10 2.57 -0.45
CA ASN A 114 -10.75 2.00 -0.36
C ASN A 114 -9.77 2.96 0.33
N ILE A 115 -9.80 4.26 -0.01
CA ILE A 115 -9.03 5.30 0.72
C ILE A 115 -9.41 5.30 2.19
N ASN A 116 -10.69 5.26 2.51
CA ASN A 116 -11.16 5.22 3.90
C ASN A 116 -10.66 3.98 4.65
N ARG A 117 -10.46 2.83 4.00
CA ARG A 117 -9.84 1.66 4.64
C ARG A 117 -8.39 1.92 5.04
N VAL A 118 -7.63 2.63 4.20
CA VAL A 118 -6.27 3.08 4.54
C VAL A 118 -6.30 4.08 5.70
N ILE A 119 -7.30 4.97 5.77
CA ILE A 119 -7.46 5.90 6.90
C ILE A 119 -7.79 5.15 8.20
N MET A 120 -8.67 4.13 8.14
CA MET A 120 -9.06 3.31 9.29
C MET A 120 -7.92 2.45 9.83
N PHE A 121 -6.88 2.20 9.02
CA PHE A 121 -5.61 1.64 9.47
C PHE A 121 -4.79 2.61 10.37
N ARG A 122 -5.26 3.85 10.54
CA ARG A 122 -4.68 4.91 11.39
C ARG A 122 -3.20 5.14 11.10
N PRO A 123 -2.84 5.53 9.87
CA PRO A 123 -1.46 5.70 9.47
C PRO A 123 -0.78 6.79 10.31
N GLN A 124 0.52 6.60 10.56
CA GLN A 124 1.38 7.63 11.17
C GLN A 124 2.18 8.38 10.10
N VAL A 125 2.43 7.73 8.97
CA VAL A 125 3.04 8.33 7.78
C VAL A 125 2.12 8.12 6.59
N THR A 126 1.91 9.16 5.79
CA THR A 126 1.21 9.06 4.50
C THR A 126 2.20 9.13 3.34
N ILE A 127 1.95 8.36 2.28
CA ILE A 127 2.61 8.51 0.98
C ILE A 127 1.50 8.61 -0.07
N ASP A 128 1.39 9.74 -0.73
CA ASP A 128 0.25 10.11 -1.56
C ASP A 128 0.73 10.50 -2.97
N ASP A 129 -0.15 10.39 -3.97
CA ASP A 129 0.06 10.82 -5.36
C ASP A 129 -1.26 11.38 -5.86
N GLY A 130 -1.40 12.70 -5.79
CA GLY A 130 -2.65 13.42 -6.06
C GLY A 130 -3.36 13.93 -4.80
N CYS A 131 -2.77 13.78 -3.62
CA CYS A 131 -3.26 14.31 -2.33
C CYS A 131 -4.64 13.81 -1.84
N ASP A 132 -5.27 12.80 -2.45
CA ASP A 132 -6.63 12.39 -2.06
C ASP A 132 -6.68 11.81 -0.64
N LEU A 133 -5.67 11.00 -0.25
CA LEU A 133 -5.62 10.41 1.09
C LEU A 133 -5.43 11.50 2.16
N VAL A 134 -4.49 12.41 1.96
CA VAL A 134 -4.22 13.49 2.92
C VAL A 134 -5.40 14.47 2.98
N ASN A 135 -6.06 14.77 1.86
CA ASN A 135 -7.24 15.63 1.84
C ASN A 135 -8.41 15.02 2.60
N GLU A 136 -8.71 13.73 2.38
CA GLU A 136 -9.76 13.03 3.10
C GLU A 136 -9.49 12.99 4.62
N ILE A 137 -8.23 12.82 5.03
CA ILE A 137 -7.84 12.91 6.44
C ILE A 137 -8.15 14.31 7.01
N HIS A 138 -7.70 15.37 6.34
CA HIS A 138 -7.89 16.74 6.84
C HIS A 138 -9.36 17.16 6.90
N LEU A 139 -10.16 16.75 5.92
CA LEU A 139 -11.55 17.17 5.79
C LEU A 139 -12.50 16.33 6.64
N LYS A 140 -12.26 15.02 6.76
CA LYS A 140 -13.22 14.07 7.34
C LYS A 140 -12.71 13.35 8.58
N HIS A 141 -11.39 13.29 8.80
CA HIS A 141 -10.77 12.61 9.94
C HIS A 141 -9.73 13.47 10.68
N PRO A 142 -10.05 14.73 11.03
CA PRO A 142 -9.08 15.64 11.65
C PRO A 142 -8.55 15.14 13.00
N GLU A 143 -9.27 14.22 13.66
CA GLU A 143 -8.82 13.55 14.89
C GLU A 143 -7.54 12.72 14.71
N LEU A 144 -7.20 12.32 13.48
CA LEU A 144 -5.99 11.55 13.19
C LEU A 144 -4.74 12.43 13.02
N ILE A 145 -4.90 13.73 12.75
CA ILE A 145 -3.80 14.65 12.43
C ILE A 145 -2.71 14.62 13.51
N ASN A 146 -3.11 14.64 14.79
CA ASN A 146 -2.18 14.61 15.93
C ASN A 146 -1.35 13.33 16.03
N SER A 147 -1.76 12.24 15.35
CA SER A 147 -1.04 10.96 15.32
C SER A 147 -0.17 10.78 14.08
N ILE A 148 -0.30 11.66 13.09
CA ILE A 148 0.50 11.66 11.87
C ILE A 148 1.80 12.43 12.13
N ILE A 149 2.93 11.79 11.88
CA ILE A 149 4.27 12.34 12.12
C ILE A 149 4.92 12.91 10.85
N GLY A 150 4.35 12.61 9.67
CA GLY A 150 4.82 13.16 8.40
C GLY A 150 4.05 12.62 7.19
N GLY A 151 4.19 13.30 6.06
CA GLY A 151 3.64 12.89 4.77
C GLY A 151 4.67 13.08 3.66
N CYS A 152 4.59 12.23 2.64
CA CYS A 152 5.33 12.36 1.39
C CYS A 152 4.33 12.41 0.23
N GLU A 153 4.66 13.24 -0.76
CA GLU A 153 3.96 13.40 -2.03
C GLU A 153 5.03 13.40 -3.14
#